data_AF-A0A1G2F311-F1
#
_entry.id   AF-A0A1G2F311-F1
#
_cell.length_a   1.000
_cell.length_b   1.000
_cell.length_c   1.000
_cell.angle_alpha   90.00
_cell.angle_beta   90.00
_cell.angle_gamma   90.00
#
_symmetry.space_group_name_H-M   'P 1'
#
loop_
_entity.id
_entity.type
_entity.pdbx_description
1 polymer ?
#
loop_
_entity_poly.entity_id
_entity_poly.type
_entity_poly.pdbx_seq_one_letter_code
_entity_poly.pdbx_strand_id
1 'polypeptide(L)'
;MRKVKFVPGEYYHIFSRTIFNIPEFKENRNIKRLTQAFLAANSKESDKIFQILRNNENISIEKIIKIVNQREKLVDILCYVVMPDHYHLLLKERRKNGITEFVRKCNISIAKYINIKKERKGSLFESRFNSKHIDDNKYLLHLSLYIHLNPLDFLVNKNWRNHKLRDWSDAKRKLLNYPWSSLKSFLDKNNKDPIITGTDIILEQFPNANDYEFFLKDWSGESLDAIEDFI
;
A
#
# COMPACT_ATOMS: atom_id res chain seq x y z
N MET A 1 -14.60 -20.14 -3.48
CA MET A 1 -15.19 -19.11 -4.36
C MET A 1 -15.05 -17.75 -3.67
N ARG A 2 -14.75 -16.65 -4.37
CA ARG A 2 -14.61 -15.34 -3.72
C ARG A 2 -16.00 -14.76 -3.43
N LYS A 3 -16.29 -14.33 -2.19
CA LYS A 3 -17.60 -13.78 -1.81
C LYS A 3 -17.78 -12.31 -2.22
N VAL A 4 -16.69 -11.54 -2.33
CA VAL A 4 -16.75 -10.09 -2.61
C VAL A 4 -16.74 -9.85 -4.12
N LYS A 5 -17.82 -9.29 -4.63
CA LYS A 5 -17.92 -8.72 -5.97
C LYS A 5 -17.47 -7.26 -5.88
N PHE A 6 -16.35 -6.93 -6.51
CA PHE A 6 -15.88 -5.54 -6.57
C PHE A 6 -16.81 -4.74 -7.50
N VAL A 7 -17.13 -3.51 -7.09
CA VAL A 7 -17.99 -2.59 -7.84
C VAL A 7 -17.18 -1.34 -8.21
N PRO A 8 -17.19 -0.92 -9.50
CA PRO A 8 -16.55 0.32 -9.89
C PRO A 8 -17.10 1.52 -9.11
N GLY A 9 -16.21 2.39 -8.63
CA GLY A 9 -16.54 3.52 -7.76
C GLY A 9 -16.33 3.23 -6.27
N GLU A 10 -16.37 1.96 -5.86
CA GLU A 10 -16.26 1.55 -4.46
C GLU A 10 -14.80 1.36 -4.00
N TYR A 11 -14.61 1.38 -2.68
CA TYR A 11 -13.30 1.37 -2.01
C TYR A 11 -13.07 0.05 -1.27
N TYR A 12 -11.84 -0.45 -1.31
CA TYR A 12 -11.50 -1.72 -0.71
C TYR A 12 -10.11 -1.71 -0.07
N HIS A 13 -10.03 -2.28 1.13
CA HIS A 13 -8.77 -2.66 1.74
C HIS A 13 -8.31 -3.97 1.16
N ILE A 14 -7.15 -3.98 0.52
CA ILE A 14 -6.54 -5.17 -0.07
C ILE A 14 -5.24 -5.49 0.66
N PHE A 15 -5.05 -6.76 0.98
CA PHE A 15 -3.79 -7.22 1.57
C PHE A 15 -3.42 -8.63 1.12
N SER A 16 -2.13 -8.88 0.94
CA SER A 16 -1.58 -10.21 0.67
C SER A 16 -0.41 -10.48 1.58
N ARG A 17 -0.38 -11.69 2.14
CA ARG A 17 0.65 -12.19 3.05
C ARG A 17 1.37 -13.38 2.43
N THR A 18 2.68 -13.45 2.65
CA THR A 18 3.52 -14.54 2.19
C THR A 18 3.20 -15.83 2.94
N ILE A 19 3.43 -16.98 2.32
CA ILE A 19 3.24 -18.27 2.99
C ILE A 19 4.06 -18.34 4.29
N PHE A 20 3.44 -18.86 5.36
CA PHE A 20 4.06 -19.04 6.68
C PHE A 20 4.69 -17.76 7.26
N ASN A 21 4.19 -16.57 6.89
CA ASN A 21 4.73 -15.28 7.32
C ASN A 21 6.23 -15.11 6.98
N ILE A 22 6.72 -15.78 5.92
CA ILE A 22 8.13 -15.69 5.53
C ILE A 22 8.43 -14.24 5.12
N PRO A 23 9.44 -13.57 5.71
CA PRO A 23 9.65 -12.14 5.53
C PRO A 23 10.41 -11.82 4.23
N GLU A 24 9.82 -12.18 3.10
CA GLU A 24 10.38 -12.03 1.76
C GLU A 24 10.61 -10.56 1.35
N PHE A 25 9.95 -9.63 2.03
CA PHE A 25 10.09 -8.19 1.84
C PHE A 25 10.99 -7.55 2.91
N LYS A 26 11.89 -8.30 3.55
CA LYS A 26 13.03 -7.70 4.29
C LYS A 26 14.10 -7.12 3.36
N GLU A 27 14.24 -7.67 2.17
CA GLU A 27 15.23 -7.24 1.19
C GLU A 27 14.68 -6.07 0.35
N ASN A 28 15.34 -4.92 0.39
CA ASN A 28 14.93 -3.72 -0.37
C ASN A 28 14.70 -3.99 -1.87
N ARG A 29 15.45 -4.92 -2.48
CA ARG A 29 15.26 -5.30 -3.89
C ARG A 29 13.89 -5.95 -4.16
N ASN A 30 13.38 -6.74 -3.22
CA ASN A 30 12.07 -7.39 -3.37
C ASN A 30 10.95 -6.37 -3.20
N ILE A 31 11.12 -5.44 -2.24
CA ILE A 31 10.17 -4.35 -2.04
C ILE A 31 10.15 -3.42 -3.27
N LYS A 32 11.34 -3.02 -3.76
CA LYS A 32 11.48 -2.24 -5.00
C LYS A 32 10.78 -2.92 -6.17
N ARG A 33 10.93 -4.24 -6.32
CA ARG A 33 10.26 -4.98 -7.39
C ARG A 33 8.75 -4.96 -7.24
N LEU A 34 8.24 -5.07 -6.01
CA LEU A 34 6.80 -5.02 -5.73
C LEU A 34 6.22 -3.63 -6.03
N THR A 35 6.90 -2.55 -5.62
CA THR A 35 6.43 -1.18 -5.88
C THR A 35 6.49 -0.82 -7.38
N GLN A 36 7.49 -1.31 -8.11
CA GLN A 36 7.51 -1.25 -9.57
C GLN A 36 6.33 -1.99 -10.20
N ALA A 37 5.92 -3.13 -9.62
CA ALA A 37 4.78 -3.88 -10.09
C ALA A 37 3.46 -3.12 -9.84
N PHE A 38 3.34 -2.36 -8.75
CA PHE A 38 2.17 -1.47 -8.53
C PHE A 38 2.01 -0.45 -9.66
N LEU A 39 3.09 0.17 -10.13
CA LEU A 39 3.02 1.06 -11.30
C LEU A 39 2.72 0.30 -12.59
N ALA A 40 3.45 -0.79 -12.84
CA ALA A 40 3.34 -1.55 -14.08
C ALA A 40 1.94 -2.17 -14.27
N ALA A 41 1.35 -2.70 -13.20
CA ALA A 41 0.05 -3.34 -13.25
C ALA A 41 -1.09 -2.37 -13.55
N ASN A 42 -0.97 -1.09 -13.14
CA ASN A 42 -2.02 -0.08 -13.31
C ASN A 42 -1.96 0.66 -14.65
N SER A 43 -1.29 0.08 -15.65
CA SER A 43 -1.08 0.66 -16.98
C SER A 43 -1.66 -0.23 -18.07
N LYS A 44 -2.12 0.37 -19.18
CA LYS A 44 -2.42 -0.36 -20.42
C LYS A 44 -1.19 -1.05 -21.02
N GLU A 45 -0.02 -0.46 -20.81
CA GLU A 45 1.27 -1.00 -21.27
C GLU A 45 1.85 -2.04 -20.31
N SER A 46 1.02 -2.64 -19.44
CA SER A 46 1.49 -3.52 -18.37
C SER A 46 2.38 -4.65 -18.88
N ASP A 47 2.02 -5.26 -20.01
CA ASP A 47 2.74 -6.43 -20.52
C ASP A 47 4.15 -6.07 -21.01
N LYS A 48 4.25 -4.93 -21.72
CA LYS A 48 5.53 -4.35 -22.14
C LYS A 48 6.41 -3.99 -20.94
N ILE A 49 5.83 -3.35 -19.92
CA ILE A 49 6.59 -2.97 -18.72
C ILE A 49 7.04 -4.22 -17.96
N PHE A 50 6.17 -5.23 -17.79
CA PHE A 50 6.56 -6.48 -17.15
C PHE A 50 7.63 -7.25 -17.92
N GLN A 51 7.67 -7.17 -19.26
CA GLN A 51 8.76 -7.72 -20.06
C GLN A 51 10.09 -7.02 -19.75
N ILE A 52 10.07 -5.69 -19.66
CA ILE A 52 11.25 -4.90 -19.29
C ILE A 52 11.71 -5.26 -17.86
N LEU A 53 10.78 -5.36 -16.91
CA LEU A 53 11.10 -5.73 -15.52
C LEU A 53 11.74 -7.12 -15.42
N ARG A 54 11.31 -8.08 -16.24
CA ARG A 54 11.91 -9.43 -16.30
C ARG A 54 13.35 -9.40 -16.83
N ASN A 55 13.63 -8.55 -17.81
CA ASN A 55 14.93 -8.51 -18.47
C ASN A 55 15.91 -7.51 -17.83
N ASN A 56 15.42 -6.62 -16.95
CA ASN A 56 16.24 -5.61 -16.28
C ASN A 56 15.81 -5.42 -14.83
N GLU A 57 16.69 -5.82 -13.91
CA GLU A 57 16.46 -5.73 -12.47
C GLU A 57 16.72 -4.36 -11.89
N ASN A 58 17.57 -3.57 -12.57
CA ASN A 58 18.03 -2.28 -12.10
C ASN A 58 17.28 -1.11 -12.72
N ILE A 59 16.22 -1.38 -13.49
CA ILE A 59 15.39 -0.32 -14.05
C ILE A 59 14.89 0.61 -12.95
N SER A 60 15.01 1.92 -13.19
CA SER A 60 14.56 2.94 -12.26
C SER A 60 13.06 3.17 -12.38
N ILE A 61 12.44 3.71 -11.32
CA ILE A 61 10.99 3.97 -11.31
C ILE A 61 10.64 5.07 -12.32
N GLU A 62 11.52 6.06 -12.52
CA GLU A 62 11.38 7.16 -13.48
C GLU A 62 11.29 6.63 -14.92
N LYS A 63 12.06 5.60 -15.25
CA LYS A 63 11.99 4.97 -16.57
C LYS A 63 10.66 4.25 -16.78
N ILE A 64 10.11 3.62 -15.73
CA ILE A 64 8.79 2.99 -15.78
C ILE A 64 7.70 4.05 -15.98
N ILE A 65 7.77 5.17 -15.23
CA ILE A 65 6.80 6.27 -15.33
C ILE A 65 6.72 6.82 -16.75
N LYS A 66 7.85 6.97 -17.45
CA LYS A 66 7.88 7.42 -18.85
C LYS A 66 7.15 6.49 -19.82
N ILE A 67 6.98 5.22 -19.47
CA ILE A 67 6.31 4.19 -20.30
C ILE A 67 4.85 4.03 -19.87
N VAL A 68 4.55 4.20 -18.57
CA VAL A 68 3.20 4.08 -18.04
C VAL A 68 2.32 5.17 -18.61
N ASN A 69 1.30 4.76 -19.38
CA ASN A 69 0.22 5.66 -19.74
C ASN A 69 -0.78 5.74 -18.58
N GLN A 70 -0.81 6.87 -17.87
CA GLN A 70 -1.65 7.06 -16.70
C GLN A 70 -3.12 7.41 -17.02
N ARG A 71 -3.51 7.54 -18.30
CA ARG A 71 -4.87 7.97 -18.67
C ARG A 71 -5.95 6.94 -18.36
N GLU A 72 -5.61 5.65 -18.39
CA GLU A 72 -6.58 4.56 -18.17
C GLU A 72 -6.06 3.55 -17.13
N LYS A 73 -6.50 3.75 -15.88
CA LYS A 73 -6.10 2.96 -14.71
C LYS A 73 -7.11 1.84 -14.42
N LEU A 74 -6.62 0.73 -13.87
CA LEU A 74 -7.45 -0.37 -13.35
C LEU A 74 -8.11 0.04 -12.02
N VAL A 75 -7.35 0.77 -11.20
CA VAL A 75 -7.69 1.18 -9.84
C VAL A 75 -7.11 2.56 -9.56
N ASP A 76 -7.69 3.28 -8.61
CA ASP A 76 -6.94 4.33 -7.92
C ASP A 76 -6.26 3.72 -6.70
N ILE A 77 -4.97 4.01 -6.53
CA ILE A 77 -4.22 3.63 -5.33
C ILE A 77 -4.25 4.84 -4.40
N LEU A 78 -4.97 4.73 -3.29
CA LEU A 78 -5.16 5.83 -2.35
C LEU A 78 -4.00 5.90 -1.36
N CYS A 79 -3.66 4.76 -0.76
CA CYS A 79 -2.47 4.62 0.07
C CYS A 79 -1.98 3.17 0.04
N TYR A 80 -0.71 2.99 0.41
CA TYR A 80 -0.10 1.68 0.55
C TYR A 80 0.99 1.66 1.62
N VAL A 81 1.30 0.45 2.07
CA VAL A 81 2.53 0.11 2.79
C VAL A 81 2.98 -1.30 2.43
N VAL A 82 4.29 -1.51 2.30
CA VAL A 82 4.88 -2.85 2.27
C VAL A 82 5.42 -3.15 3.66
N MET A 83 5.19 -4.36 4.15
CA MET A 83 5.65 -4.89 5.43
C MET A 83 6.59 -6.06 5.15
N PRO A 84 7.38 -6.56 6.12
CA PRO A 84 8.36 -7.62 5.88
C PRO A 84 7.81 -8.90 5.23
N ASP A 85 6.57 -9.29 5.53
CA ASP A 85 5.91 -10.53 5.08
C ASP A 85 4.55 -10.28 4.39
N HIS A 86 4.12 -9.03 4.25
CA HIS A 86 2.84 -8.70 3.63
C HIS A 86 2.84 -7.28 3.06
N TYR A 87 1.76 -6.89 2.41
CA TYR A 87 1.53 -5.49 2.05
C TYR A 87 0.05 -5.15 2.23
N HIS A 88 -0.23 -3.86 2.40
CA HIS A 88 -1.58 -3.30 2.42
C HIS A 88 -1.73 -2.26 1.32
N LEU A 89 -2.90 -2.25 0.69
CA LEU A 89 -3.32 -1.29 -0.31
C LEU A 89 -4.74 -0.83 0.03
N LEU A 90 -4.99 0.47 -0.09
CA LEU A 90 -6.33 1.03 -0.14
C LEU A 90 -6.63 1.41 -1.59
N LEU A 91 -7.59 0.72 -2.21
CA LEU A 91 -7.87 0.83 -3.63
C LEU A 91 -9.31 1.28 -3.89
N LYS A 92 -9.50 2.15 -4.87
CA LYS A 92 -10.81 2.39 -5.51
C LYS A 92 -10.88 1.60 -6.81
N GLU A 93 -11.95 0.85 -7.05
CA GLU A 93 -12.12 0.17 -8.33
C GLU A 93 -12.53 1.18 -9.42
N ARG A 94 -11.75 1.28 -10.51
CA ARG A 94 -12.07 2.20 -11.62
C ARG A 94 -12.95 1.56 -12.69
N ARG A 95 -12.80 0.25 -12.88
CA ARG A 95 -13.50 -0.52 -13.91
C ARG A 95 -13.79 -1.92 -13.41
N LYS A 96 -14.80 -2.57 -13.99
CA LYS A 96 -15.20 -3.93 -13.62
C LYS A 96 -13.98 -4.87 -13.63
N ASN A 97 -13.76 -5.57 -12.51
CA ASN A 97 -12.63 -6.49 -12.28
C ASN A 97 -11.24 -5.82 -12.18
N GLY A 98 -11.16 -4.50 -12.09
CA GLY A 98 -9.92 -3.75 -12.04
C GLY A 98 -9.01 -4.14 -10.88
N ILE A 99 -9.57 -4.24 -9.66
CA ILE A 99 -8.80 -4.66 -8.47
C ILE A 99 -8.27 -6.09 -8.64
N THR A 100 -9.11 -7.00 -9.12
CA THR A 100 -8.71 -8.40 -9.29
C THR A 100 -7.59 -8.54 -10.31
N GLU A 101 -7.68 -7.82 -11.43
CA GLU A 101 -6.64 -7.82 -12.45
C GLU A 101 -5.34 -7.18 -11.95
N PHE A 102 -5.44 -6.03 -11.29
CA PHE A 102 -4.33 -5.28 -10.72
C PHE A 102 -3.52 -6.14 -9.76
N VAL A 103 -4.16 -6.67 -8.72
CA VAL A 103 -3.48 -7.43 -7.67
C VAL A 103 -2.91 -8.74 -8.23
N ARG A 104 -3.63 -9.39 -9.17
CA ARG A 104 -3.12 -10.59 -9.85
C ARG A 104 -1.83 -10.30 -10.59
N LYS A 105 -1.75 -9.21 -11.36
CA LYS A 105 -0.55 -8.79 -12.09
C LYS A 105 0.61 -8.53 -11.12
N CYS A 106 0.37 -7.80 -10.04
CA CYS A 106 1.37 -7.53 -8.99
C CYS A 106 1.90 -8.82 -8.36
N ASN A 107 1.00 -9.68 -7.87
CA ASN A 107 1.36 -10.91 -7.15
C ASN A 107 2.09 -11.91 -8.05
N ILE A 108 1.67 -12.08 -9.31
CA ILE A 108 2.38 -12.95 -10.26
C ILE A 108 3.78 -12.42 -10.55
N SER A 109 3.91 -11.11 -10.77
CA SER A 109 5.20 -10.49 -11.07
C SER A 109 6.22 -10.73 -9.96
N ILE A 110 5.85 -10.42 -8.72
CA ILE A 110 6.75 -10.57 -7.58
C ILE A 110 6.99 -12.04 -7.21
N ALA A 111 5.97 -12.91 -7.30
CA ALA A 111 6.13 -14.34 -7.07
C ALA A 111 7.14 -14.95 -8.04
N LYS A 112 7.02 -14.65 -9.34
CA LYS A 112 7.97 -15.12 -10.36
C LYS A 112 9.38 -14.59 -10.09
N TYR A 113 9.51 -13.30 -9.82
CA TYR A 113 10.82 -12.68 -9.55
C TYR A 113 11.54 -13.35 -8.39
N ILE A 114 10.88 -13.50 -7.24
CA ILE A 114 11.57 -14.09 -6.09
C ILE A 114 11.70 -15.62 -6.24
N ASN A 115 10.77 -16.32 -6.91
CA ASN A 115 10.89 -17.76 -7.17
C ASN A 115 12.15 -18.07 -8.00
N ILE A 116 12.39 -17.30 -9.06
CA ILE A 116 13.58 -17.44 -9.90
C ILE A 116 14.85 -17.12 -9.09
N LYS A 117 14.84 -16.02 -8.32
CA LYS A 117 16.01 -15.59 -7.54
C LYS A 117 16.42 -16.51 -6.40
N LYS A 118 15.46 -17.21 -5.80
CA LYS A 118 15.69 -18.13 -4.69
C LYS A 118 15.61 -19.60 -5.10
N GLU A 119 15.50 -19.87 -6.40
CA GLU A 119 15.33 -21.21 -6.99
C GLU A 119 14.20 -22.03 -6.34
N ARG A 120 13.20 -21.33 -5.78
CA ARG A 120 12.08 -21.97 -5.09
C ARG A 120 10.94 -22.28 -6.07
N LYS A 121 10.14 -23.27 -5.69
CA LYS A 121 8.91 -23.66 -6.38
C LYS A 121 7.71 -23.41 -5.47
N GLY A 122 6.53 -23.26 -6.07
CA GLY A 122 5.27 -23.09 -5.34
C GLY A 122 4.80 -21.64 -5.19
N SER A 123 3.78 -21.46 -4.34
CA SER A 123 3.14 -20.16 -4.10
C SER A 123 4.00 -19.27 -3.22
N LEU A 124 4.07 -17.98 -3.56
CA LEU A 124 4.67 -16.96 -2.67
C LEU A 124 3.68 -16.52 -1.58
N PHE A 125 2.39 -16.48 -1.90
CA PHE A 125 1.33 -15.94 -1.03
C PHE A 125 0.39 -17.03 -0.52
N GLU A 126 -0.16 -16.84 0.68
CA GLU A 126 -1.10 -17.78 1.34
C GLU A 126 -2.42 -17.92 0.58
N SER A 127 -2.84 -16.83 -0.06
CA SER A 127 -4.05 -16.79 -0.86
C SER A 127 -3.85 -15.88 -2.07
N ARG A 128 -4.88 -15.75 -2.91
CA ARG A 128 -4.83 -14.81 -4.04
C ARG A 128 -4.62 -13.37 -3.56
N PHE A 129 -5.46 -12.95 -2.62
CA PHE A 129 -5.39 -11.75 -1.76
C PHE A 129 -6.66 -11.68 -0.91
N ASN A 130 -6.59 -11.00 0.23
CA ASN A 130 -7.73 -10.69 1.08
C ASN A 130 -8.29 -9.31 0.76
N SER A 131 -9.59 -9.11 1.01
CA SER A 131 -10.28 -7.87 0.71
C SER A 131 -11.38 -7.56 1.72
N LYS A 132 -11.50 -6.28 2.11
CA LYS A 132 -12.64 -5.75 2.88
C LYS A 132 -13.21 -4.53 2.16
N HIS A 133 -14.53 -4.49 1.95
CA HIS A 133 -15.24 -3.33 1.38
C HIS A 133 -15.29 -2.21 2.41
N ILE A 134 -15.27 -0.97 1.93
CA ILE A 134 -15.26 0.26 2.70
C ILE A 134 -16.43 1.09 2.16
N ASP A 135 -17.47 1.17 2.97
CA ASP A 135 -18.74 1.85 2.69
C ASP A 135 -18.95 3.09 3.56
N ASP A 136 -17.98 3.42 4.41
CA ASP A 136 -18.00 4.55 5.34
C ASP A 136 -16.73 5.41 5.24
N ASN A 137 -16.91 6.73 5.26
CA ASN A 137 -15.81 7.69 5.14
C ASN A 137 -14.94 7.74 6.41
N LYS A 138 -15.54 7.60 7.60
CA LYS A 138 -14.77 7.56 8.86
C LYS A 138 -13.86 6.32 8.85
N TYR A 139 -14.40 5.18 8.43
CA TYR A 139 -13.64 3.94 8.30
C TYR A 139 -12.52 4.06 7.26
N LEU A 140 -12.77 4.71 6.13
CA LEU A 140 -11.75 5.01 5.11
C LEU A 140 -10.59 5.82 5.71
N LEU A 141 -10.90 6.83 6.53
CA LEU A 141 -9.93 7.65 7.23
C LEU A 141 -9.06 6.82 8.17
N HIS A 142 -9.69 6.11 9.11
CA HIS A 142 -9.00 5.28 10.09
C HIS A 142 -8.13 4.22 9.44
N LEU A 143 -8.61 3.63 8.34
CA LEU A 143 -7.83 2.65 7.59
C LEU A 143 -6.56 3.27 6.97
N SER A 144 -6.64 4.51 6.47
CA SER A 144 -5.46 5.19 5.94
C SER A 144 -4.39 5.38 7.04
N LEU A 145 -4.80 5.82 8.23
CA LEU A 145 -3.92 5.97 9.40
C LEU A 145 -3.31 4.63 9.80
N TYR A 146 -4.16 3.59 9.92
CA TYR A 146 -3.74 2.23 10.21
C TYR A 146 -2.68 1.75 9.22
N ILE A 147 -2.89 1.93 7.91
CA ILE A 147 -1.95 1.53 6.86
C ILE A 147 -0.61 2.25 7.03
N HIS A 148 -0.60 3.56 7.29
CA HIS A 148 0.64 4.30 7.44
C HIS A 148 1.38 4.04 8.74
N LEU A 149 0.68 3.68 9.81
CA LEU A 149 1.27 3.36 11.11
C LEU A 149 1.76 1.90 11.21
N ASN A 150 1.32 1.01 10.32
CA ASN A 150 1.70 -0.41 10.34
C ASN A 150 3.21 -0.67 10.46
N PRO A 151 4.11 0.08 9.80
CA PRO A 151 5.55 -0.13 9.94
C PRO A 151 6.08 -0.01 11.38
N LEU A 152 5.36 0.69 12.27
CA LEU A 152 5.74 0.78 13.68
C LEU A 152 5.84 -0.59 14.36
N ASP A 153 5.14 -1.61 13.86
CA ASP A 153 5.27 -3.00 14.32
C ASP A 153 6.71 -3.50 14.39
N PHE A 154 7.55 -3.10 13.42
CA PHE A 154 8.94 -3.53 13.32
C PHE A 154 9.95 -2.38 13.42
N LEU A 155 9.51 -1.12 13.30
CA LEU A 155 10.36 0.06 13.52
C LEU A 155 10.45 0.48 14.99
N VAL A 156 9.42 0.17 15.77
CA VAL A 156 9.32 0.53 17.20
C VAL A 156 8.95 -0.69 18.03
N ASN A 157 7.68 -1.08 18.02
CA ASN A 157 7.09 -2.28 18.64
C ASN A 157 5.58 -2.25 18.36
N LYS A 158 4.82 -3.23 18.84
CA LYS A 158 3.37 -3.33 18.58
C LYS A 158 2.48 -2.51 19.53
N ASN A 159 3.04 -1.75 20.49
CA ASN A 159 2.23 -1.04 21.49
C ASN A 159 1.34 0.05 20.89
N TRP A 160 1.71 0.64 19.74
CA TRP A 160 0.86 1.61 19.03
C TRP A 160 -0.51 1.03 18.65
N ARG A 161 -0.61 -0.30 18.45
CA ARG A 161 -1.89 -0.97 18.14
C ARG A 161 -2.88 -0.93 19.30
N ASN A 162 -2.37 -0.72 20.51
CA ASN A 162 -3.16 -0.56 21.72
C ASN A 162 -3.21 0.91 22.16
N HIS A 163 -2.93 1.85 21.24
CA HIS A 163 -2.96 3.29 21.52
C HIS A 163 -1.95 3.71 22.61
N LYS A 164 -0.79 3.03 22.66
CA LYS A 164 0.26 3.23 23.69
C LYS A 164 1.60 3.67 23.09
N LEU A 165 1.57 4.44 22.01
CA LEU A 165 2.78 5.05 21.47
C LEU A 165 3.25 6.19 22.38
N ARG A 166 4.49 6.10 22.88
CA ARG A 166 5.04 7.09 23.83
C ARG A 166 5.80 8.23 23.17
N ASP A 167 6.59 7.93 22.15
CA ASP A 167 7.46 8.91 21.48
C ASP A 167 7.03 9.07 20.02
N TRP A 168 6.11 10.02 19.80
CA TRP A 168 5.66 10.37 18.45
C TRP A 168 6.80 10.90 17.57
N SER A 169 7.73 11.67 18.14
CA SER A 169 8.82 12.29 17.37
C SER A 169 9.78 11.24 16.80
N ASP A 170 10.17 10.25 17.61
CA ASP A 170 10.97 9.10 17.16
C ASP A 170 10.20 8.25 16.13
N ALA A 171 8.92 7.96 16.41
CA ALA A 171 8.06 7.18 15.53
C ALA A 171 7.90 7.84 14.15
N LYS A 172 7.57 9.13 14.12
CA LYS A 172 7.47 9.94 12.90
C LYS A 172 8.77 9.92 12.11
N ARG A 173 9.92 10.13 12.77
CA ARG A 173 11.24 10.07 12.11
C ARG A 173 11.48 8.72 11.44
N LYS A 174 11.18 7.62 12.14
CA LYS A 174 11.34 6.25 11.62
C LYS A 174 10.37 5.97 10.46
N LEU A 175 9.13 6.40 10.57
CA LEU A 175 8.11 6.27 9.52
C LEU A 175 8.50 7.03 8.24
N LEU A 176 8.98 8.28 8.37
CA LEU A 176 9.44 9.07 7.23
C LEU A 176 10.73 8.53 6.60
N ASN A 177 11.56 7.84 7.38
CA ASN A 177 12.75 7.14 6.88
C ASN A 177 12.43 5.77 6.25
N TYR A 178 11.19 5.29 6.34
CA TYR A 178 10.76 4.04 5.71
C TYR A 178 10.15 4.32 4.31
N PRO A 179 10.90 4.13 3.21
CA PRO A 179 10.49 4.60 1.89
C PRO A 179 9.38 3.75 1.25
N TRP A 180 9.01 2.63 1.88
CA TRP A 180 8.07 1.65 1.31
C TRP A 180 6.64 1.84 1.84
N SER A 181 6.30 3.11 2.10
CA SER A 181 4.98 3.58 2.50
C SER A 181 4.65 4.87 1.75
N SER A 182 3.38 5.03 1.41
CA SER A 182 2.86 6.28 0.83
C SER A 182 2.80 7.47 1.80
N LEU A 183 3.04 7.25 3.11
CA LEU A 183 2.90 8.26 4.17
C LEU A 183 3.61 9.58 3.87
N LYS A 184 4.83 9.52 3.31
CA LYS A 184 5.61 10.73 3.04
C LYS A 184 4.86 11.73 2.16
N SER A 185 4.08 11.25 1.19
CA SER A 185 3.27 12.09 0.29
C SER A 185 2.03 12.69 0.98
N PHE A 186 1.60 12.12 2.10
CA PHE A 186 0.51 12.67 2.92
C PHE A 186 1.00 13.78 3.84
N LEU A 187 2.27 13.71 4.28
CA LEU A 187 2.87 14.70 5.19
C LEU A 187 3.66 15.80 4.46
N ASP A 188 4.10 15.56 3.23
CA ASP A 188 4.83 16.52 2.41
C ASP A 188 4.19 16.65 1.02
N LYS A 189 3.49 17.77 0.78
CA LYS A 189 2.83 18.07 -0.50
C LYS A 189 3.80 18.16 -1.68
N ASN A 190 5.09 18.39 -1.43
CA ASN A 190 6.11 18.43 -2.48
C ASN A 190 6.60 17.02 -2.85
N ASN A 191 6.37 16.02 -1.99
CA ASN A 191 6.72 14.65 -2.26
C ASN A 191 5.63 13.96 -3.10
N LYS A 192 5.86 13.92 -4.42
CA LYS A 192 4.96 13.25 -5.37
C LYS A 192 5.35 11.78 -5.52
N ASP A 193 4.69 10.90 -4.78
CA ASP A 193 4.80 9.46 -5.01
C ASP A 193 4.02 9.07 -6.28
N PRO A 194 4.69 8.47 -7.29
CA PRO A 194 4.06 8.14 -8.56
C PRO A 194 3.08 6.96 -8.47
N ILE A 195 3.09 6.18 -7.39
CA ILE A 195 2.24 4.99 -7.22
C ILE A 195 0.82 5.38 -6.83
N ILE A 196 0.68 6.39 -5.97
CA ILE A 196 -0.63 6.87 -5.50
C ILE A 196 -1.30 7.74 -6.56
N THR A 197 -2.62 7.63 -6.67
CA THR A 197 -3.38 8.27 -7.76
C THR A 197 -4.73 8.85 -7.36
N GLY A 198 -5.14 8.76 -6.10
CA GLY A 198 -6.47 9.19 -5.65
C GLY A 198 -6.52 9.60 -4.19
N THR A 199 -5.47 10.24 -3.68
CA THR A 199 -5.37 10.67 -2.27
C THR A 199 -6.41 11.70 -1.85
N ASP A 200 -7.00 12.43 -2.80
CA ASP A 200 -7.86 13.58 -2.55
C ASP A 200 -9.06 13.22 -1.66
N ILE A 201 -9.68 12.06 -1.90
CA ILE A 201 -10.79 11.57 -1.05
C ILE A 201 -10.41 11.40 0.42
N ILE A 202 -9.13 11.23 0.75
CA ILE A 202 -8.63 11.20 2.13
C ILE A 202 -8.25 12.61 2.56
N LEU A 203 -7.39 13.27 1.80
CA LEU A 203 -6.77 14.54 2.18
C LEU A 203 -7.76 15.71 2.25
N GLU A 204 -8.80 15.71 1.42
CA GLU A 204 -9.85 16.74 1.42
C GLU A 204 -10.80 16.61 2.63
N GLN A 205 -10.78 15.49 3.35
CA GLN A 205 -11.51 15.35 4.62
C GLN A 205 -10.84 16.12 5.76
N PHE A 206 -9.60 16.56 5.56
CA PHE A 206 -8.84 17.33 6.55
C PHE A 206 -8.85 18.82 6.17
N PRO A 207 -9.22 19.73 7.08
CA PRO A 207 -9.11 21.16 6.85
C PRO A 207 -7.72 21.61 6.40
N ASN A 208 -6.66 21.00 6.95
CA ASN A 208 -5.26 21.30 6.67
C ASN A 208 -4.40 20.02 6.61
N ALA A 209 -3.28 20.09 5.90
CA ALA A 209 -2.34 18.95 5.80
C ALA A 209 -1.69 18.58 7.14
N ASN A 210 -1.56 19.54 8.07
CA ASN A 210 -1.08 19.27 9.43
C ASN A 210 -2.07 18.40 10.22
N ASP A 211 -3.34 18.36 9.81
CA ASP A 211 -4.35 17.59 10.52
C ASP A 211 -4.10 16.09 10.31
N TYR A 212 -3.63 15.65 9.13
CA TYR A 212 -3.29 14.23 8.93
C TYR A 212 -2.23 13.75 9.94
N GLU A 213 -1.19 14.56 10.19
CA GLU A 213 -0.18 14.26 11.20
C GLU A 213 -0.79 14.23 12.61
N PHE A 214 -1.61 15.22 12.93
CA PHE A 214 -2.30 15.29 14.21
C PHE A 214 -3.11 14.01 14.46
N PHE A 215 -3.92 13.57 13.48
CA PHE A 215 -4.71 12.35 13.58
C PHE A 215 -3.86 11.09 13.67
N LEU A 216 -2.72 11.01 12.98
CA LEU A 216 -1.80 9.87 13.17
C LEU A 216 -1.25 9.81 14.60
N LYS A 217 -0.87 10.97 15.16
CA LYS A 217 -0.35 11.08 16.52
C LYS A 217 -1.42 10.69 17.53
N ASP A 218 -2.61 11.28 17.41
CA ASP A 218 -3.74 11.04 18.29
C ASP A 218 -4.17 9.58 18.24
N TRP A 219 -4.40 9.04 17.04
CA TRP A 219 -4.82 7.66 16.84
C TRP A 219 -3.80 6.62 17.33
N SER A 220 -2.52 6.95 17.45
CA SER A 220 -1.48 6.03 17.96
C SER A 220 -1.14 6.18 19.45
N GLY A 221 -1.51 7.31 20.07
CA GLY A 221 -1.24 7.65 21.47
C GLY A 221 -2.42 7.41 22.41
N GLU A 222 -2.26 7.72 23.69
CA GLU A 222 -3.24 7.42 24.75
C GLU A 222 -4.42 8.41 24.84
N SER A 223 -4.51 9.44 23.98
CA SER A 223 -5.64 10.38 23.98
C SER A 223 -6.92 9.72 23.44
N LEU A 224 -7.64 9.07 24.34
CA LEU A 224 -8.85 8.29 24.09
C LEU A 224 -10.12 9.14 23.83
N ASP A 225 -10.06 10.46 23.91
CA ASP A 225 -11.26 11.31 23.83
C ASP A 225 -11.83 11.44 22.41
N ALA A 226 -11.14 10.99 21.36
CA ALA A 226 -11.56 11.18 19.96
C ALA A 226 -11.98 9.88 19.23
N ILE A 227 -11.85 8.71 19.85
CA ILE A 227 -12.07 7.43 19.16
C ILE A 227 -13.46 6.83 19.46
N GLU A 228 -14.08 7.15 20.61
CA GLU A 228 -15.41 6.61 20.95
C GLU A 228 -16.55 7.15 20.08
N ASP A 229 -16.42 8.34 19.47
CA ASP A 229 -17.45 8.93 18.60
C ASP A 229 -17.42 8.42 17.13
N PHE A 230 -16.54 7.46 16.84
CA PHE A 230 -16.25 7.02 15.46
C PHE A 230 -16.17 5.49 15.27
N ILE A 231 -16.55 4.68 16.28
CA ILE A 231 -16.72 3.22 16.19
C ILE A 231 -18.19 2.83 16.14
#